data_AF-A0AAV9AC31-F1
#
_entry.id   AF-A0AAV9AC31-F1
#
_cell.length_a   1.000
_cell.length_b   1.000
_cell.length_c   1.000
_cell.angle_alpha   90.00
_cell.angle_beta   90.00
_cell.angle_gamma   90.00
#
_symmetry.space_group_name_H-M   'P 1'
#
loop_
_entity.id
_entity.type
_entity.pdbx_description
1 polymer ?
#
loop_
_entity_poly.entity_id
_entity_poly.type
_entity_poly.pdbx_seq_one_letter_code
_entity_poly.pdbx_strand_id
1 'polypeptide(L)'
;MMKRIELLEASKRKLLGESISSCSAMELHEIEDQLELSLSTIRERKMNLFREQIEKLKEKAQQLQEQQLHQQRREIDLREVPFEQQTDVETELFIGRPESAGRTRLLLRD
;
A
#
# COMPACT_ATOMS: atom_id res chain seq x y z
N MET A 1 12.32 -20.88 -47.31
CA MET A 1 12.28 -20.46 -45.90
C MET A 1 13.42 -19.51 -45.58
N MET A 2 14.68 -19.88 -45.82
CA MET A 2 15.89 -19.08 -45.58
C MET A 2 15.85 -17.64 -46.14
N LYS A 3 15.49 -17.48 -47.42
CA LYS A 3 15.38 -16.15 -48.07
C LYS A 3 14.42 -15.16 -47.36
N ARG A 4 13.35 -15.65 -46.74
CA ARG A 4 12.41 -14.78 -46.00
C ARG A 4 13.01 -14.31 -44.68
N ILE A 5 13.80 -15.16 -44.02
CA ILE A 5 14.51 -14.84 -42.79
C ILE A 5 15.57 -13.77 -43.08
N GLU A 6 16.36 -13.96 -44.13
CA GLU A 6 17.38 -12.98 -44.55
C GLU A 6 16.79 -11.59 -44.82
N LEU A 7 15.64 -11.53 -45.51
CA LEU A 7 14.93 -10.26 -45.76
C LEU A 7 14.43 -9.61 -44.46
N LEU A 8 13.87 -10.39 -43.54
CA LEU A 8 13.42 -9.90 -42.23
C LEU A 8 14.60 -9.38 -41.39
N GLU A 9 15.72 -10.09 -41.38
CA GLU A 9 16.93 -9.67 -40.66
C GLU A 9 17.54 -8.41 -41.28
N ALA A 10 17.54 -8.29 -42.60
CA ALA A 10 17.97 -7.06 -43.28
C ALA A 10 17.05 -5.88 -42.92
N SER A 11 15.74 -6.07 -42.92
CA SER A 11 14.77 -5.05 -42.50
C SER A 11 14.96 -4.66 -41.03
N LYS A 12 15.16 -5.64 -40.13
CA LYS A 12 15.46 -5.38 -38.71
C LYS A 12 16.72 -4.52 -38.55
N ARG A 13 17.82 -4.85 -39.24
CA ARG A 13 19.06 -4.07 -39.19
C ARG A 13 18.86 -2.62 -39.65
N LYS A 14 18.04 -2.40 -40.69
CA LYS A 14 17.66 -1.05 -41.13
C LYS A 14 16.91 -0.29 -40.04
N LEU A 15 15.89 -0.90 -39.41
CA LEU A 15 15.12 -0.29 -38.31
C LEU A 15 15.97 0.00 -37.06
N LEU A 16 17.02 -0.78 -36.83
CA LEU A 16 17.98 -0.58 -35.74
C LEU A 16 19.09 0.44 -36.08
N GLY A 17 19.12 0.93 -37.31
CA GLY A 17 20.09 1.89 -37.79
C GLY A 17 21.47 1.33 -38.17
N GLU A 18 21.60 0.01 -38.28
CA GLU A 18 22.89 -0.68 -38.53
C GLU A 18 23.29 -0.71 -40.01
N SER A 19 22.35 -0.55 -40.94
CA SER A 19 22.58 -0.64 -42.39
C SER A 19 22.02 0.54 -43.20
N ILE A 20 21.96 1.71 -42.57
CA ILE A 20 21.40 2.96 -43.12
C ILE A 20 22.12 3.43 -44.39
N SER A 21 23.43 3.19 -44.51
CA SER A 21 24.24 3.63 -45.66
C SER A 21 23.78 3.05 -47.01
N SER A 22 23.01 1.97 -46.98
CA SER A 22 22.43 1.33 -48.17
C SER A 22 21.02 1.81 -48.51
N CYS A 23 20.41 2.63 -47.66
CA CYS A 23 19.05 3.13 -47.83
C CYS A 23 19.03 4.40 -48.69
N SER A 24 18.02 4.51 -49.55
CA SER A 24 17.67 5.75 -50.23
C SER A 24 17.05 6.77 -49.27
N ALA A 25 17.02 8.05 -49.66
CA ALA A 25 16.37 9.10 -48.88
C ALA A 25 14.89 8.81 -48.59
N MET A 26 14.18 8.18 -49.54
CA MET A 26 12.78 7.79 -49.36
C MET A 26 12.63 6.66 -48.33
N GLU A 27 13.44 5.61 -48.43
CA GLU A 27 13.44 4.52 -47.44
C GLU A 27 13.80 5.02 -46.03
N LEU A 28 14.70 6.00 -45.93
CA LEU A 28 15.06 6.60 -44.64
C LEU A 28 13.88 7.34 -44.01
N HIS A 29 13.12 8.09 -44.81
CA HIS A 29 11.94 8.80 -44.34
C HIS A 29 10.84 7.83 -43.89
N GLU A 30 10.60 6.75 -44.63
CA GLU A 30 9.64 5.70 -44.24
C GLU A 30 10.04 5.01 -42.91
N ILE A 31 11.33 4.73 -42.72
CA ILE A 31 11.84 4.16 -41.47
C ILE A 31 11.64 5.14 -40.31
N GLU A 32 11.91 6.42 -40.52
CA GLU A 32 11.72 7.48 -39.52
C GLU A 32 10.26 7.56 -39.08
N ASP A 33 9.32 7.69 -40.03
CA ASP A 33 7.89 7.76 -39.75
C ASP A 33 7.40 6.51 -39.00
N GLN A 34 7.85 5.33 -39.43
CA GLN A 34 7.49 4.07 -38.77
C GLN A 34 8.00 4.01 -37.32
N LEU A 35 9.24 4.46 -37.08
CA LEU A 35 9.82 4.52 -35.76
C LEU A 35 9.12 5.54 -34.87
N GLU A 36 8.80 6.73 -35.39
CA GLU A 36 8.09 7.76 -34.66
C GLU A 36 6.72 7.27 -34.18
N LEU A 37 5.90 6.74 -35.09
CA LEU A 37 4.57 6.23 -34.79
C LEU A 37 4.60 5.08 -33.78
N SER A 38 5.50 4.12 -33.98
CA SER A 38 5.62 2.97 -33.10
C SER A 38 6.13 3.35 -31.71
N LEU A 39 7.12 4.24 -31.62
CA LEU A 39 7.64 4.74 -30.35
C LEU A 39 6.61 5.57 -29.59
N SER A 40 5.86 6.42 -30.30
CA SER A 40 4.76 7.19 -29.70
C SER A 40 3.73 6.25 -29.07
N THR A 41 3.30 5.24 -29.82
CA THR A 41 2.36 4.20 -29.33
C THR A 41 2.90 3.43 -28.13
N ILE A 42 4.17 3.03 -28.15
CA ILE A 42 4.81 2.31 -27.03
C ILE A 42 4.87 3.21 -25.78
N ARG A 43 5.26 4.47 -25.94
CA ARG A 43 5.34 5.43 -24.84
C ARG A 43 3.98 5.70 -24.22
N GLU A 44 2.95 5.89 -25.03
CA GLU A 44 1.59 6.09 -24.56
C GLU A 44 1.10 4.90 -23.72
N ARG A 45 1.28 3.67 -24.24
CA ARG A 45 0.91 2.44 -23.51
C ARG A 45 1.66 2.32 -22.19
N LYS A 46 2.97 2.56 -22.20
CA LYS A 46 3.81 2.52 -20.99
C LYS A 46 3.36 3.55 -19.95
N MET A 47 3.04 4.76 -20.40
CA MET A 47 2.53 5.83 -19.53
C MET A 47 1.19 5.46 -18.91
N ASN A 48 0.25 4.91 -19.70
CA ASN A 48 -1.06 4.49 -19.20
C ASN A 48 -0.93 3.38 -18.15
N LEU A 49 -0.10 2.36 -18.40
CA LEU A 49 0.19 1.30 -17.44
C LEU A 49 0.81 1.81 -16.14
N PHE A 50 1.70 2.81 -16.20
CA PHE A 50 2.25 3.40 -15.00
C PHE A 50 1.25 4.26 -14.25
N ARG A 51 0.39 5.00 -14.95
CA ARG A 51 -0.68 5.77 -14.33
C ARG A 51 -1.61 4.86 -13.53
N GLU A 52 -2.03 3.73 -14.11
CA GLU A 52 -2.85 2.73 -13.41
C GLU A 52 -2.15 2.16 -12.16
N GLN A 53 -0.85 1.87 -12.24
CA GLN A 53 -0.09 1.38 -11.09
C GLN A 53 0.03 2.44 -9.98
N ILE A 54 0.25 3.70 -10.35
CA ILE A 54 0.32 4.82 -9.41
C ILE A 54 -1.03 4.99 -8.69
N GLU A 55 -2.15 4.94 -9.41
CA GLU A 55 -3.47 5.07 -8.79
C GLU A 55 -3.76 3.91 -7.82
N LYS A 56 -3.46 2.65 -8.22
CA LYS A 56 -3.59 1.50 -7.30
C LYS A 56 -2.77 1.66 -6.02
N LEU A 57 -1.55 2.20 -6.13
CA LEU A 57 -0.70 2.44 -4.97
C LEU A 57 -1.24 3.56 -4.08
N LYS A 58 -1.81 4.63 -4.66
CA LYS A 58 -2.47 5.70 -3.91
C LYS A 58 -3.69 5.19 -3.15
N GLU A 59 -4.55 4.41 -3.79
CA GLU A 59 -5.71 3.79 -3.16
C GLU A 59 -5.29 2.91 -1.98
N LYS A 60 -4.26 2.07 -2.17
CA LYS A 60 -3.73 1.22 -1.10
C LYS A 60 -3.17 2.05 0.06
N ALA A 61 -2.47 3.14 -0.23
CA ALA A 61 -1.95 4.04 0.80
C ALA A 61 -3.08 4.69 1.62
N GLN A 62 -4.15 5.14 0.96
CA GLN A 62 -5.34 5.69 1.63
C GLN A 62 -6.03 4.65 2.52
N GLN A 63 -6.26 3.44 2.01
CA GLN A 63 -6.86 2.35 2.79
C GLN A 63 -6.04 2.02 4.05
N LEU A 64 -4.72 1.97 3.93
CA LEU A 64 -3.84 1.72 5.08
C LEU A 64 -3.92 2.86 6.10
N GLN A 65 -3.94 4.11 5.64
CA GLN A 65 -4.09 5.28 6.52
C GLN A 65 -5.43 5.27 7.27
N GLU A 66 -6.52 4.95 6.59
CA GLU A 66 -7.84 4.80 7.22
C GLU A 66 -7.86 3.68 8.25
N GLN A 67 -7.27 2.52 7.94
CA GLN A 67 -7.16 1.41 8.89
C GLN A 67 -6.35 1.79 10.13
N GLN A 68 -5.23 2.50 9.97
CA GLN A 68 -4.44 3.01 11.09
C GLN A 68 -5.25 3.97 11.97
N LEU A 69 -5.97 4.91 11.37
CA LEU A 69 -6.83 5.84 12.11
C LEU A 69 -7.95 5.11 12.86
N HIS A 70 -8.57 4.11 12.23
CA HIS A 70 -9.59 3.28 12.88
C HIS A 70 -9.04 2.48 14.05
N GLN A 71 -7.83 1.92 13.94
CA GLN A 71 -7.18 1.20 15.04
C GLN A 71 -6.86 2.16 16.20
N GLN A 72 -6.29 3.33 15.92
CA GLN A 72 -6.01 4.35 16.94
C GLN A 72 -7.28 4.78 17.67
N ARG A 73 -8.40 4.98 16.96
CA ARG A 73 -9.69 5.30 17.59
C ARG A 73 -10.17 4.19 18.53
N ARG A 74 -10.08 2.92 18.11
CA ARG A 74 -10.45 1.79 18.98
C ARG A 74 -9.58 1.69 20.24
N GLU A 75 -8.28 1.99 20.13
CA GLU A 75 -7.39 2.01 21.30
C GLU A 75 -7.72 3.14 22.28
N ILE A 76 -8.20 4.29 21.78
CA ILE A 76 -8.69 5.38 22.61
C ILE A 76 -10.01 4.98 23.30
N ASP A 77 -10.97 4.44 22.55
CA ASP A 77 -12.27 4.01 23.09
C ASP A 77 -12.12 2.91 24.16
N LEU A 78 -11.13 2.01 24.03
CA LEU A 78 -10.82 0.98 25.03
C LEU A 78 -10.11 1.52 26.28
N ARG A 79 -9.48 2.70 26.21
CA ARG A 79 -8.90 3.39 27.38
C ARG A 79 -9.94 4.24 28.12
N GLU A 80 -11.01 4.62 27.45
CA GLU A 80 -12.13 5.38 28.02
C GLU A 80 -13.25 4.48 28.56
N VAL A 81 -12.93 3.32 29.15
CA VAL A 81 -13.90 2.65 30.03
C VAL A 81 -14.13 3.60 31.20
N PRO A 82 -15.35 4.12 31.43
CA PRO A 82 -15.62 4.93 32.60
C PRO A 82 -15.27 4.08 33.81
N PHE A 83 -14.38 4.61 34.65
CA PHE A 83 -14.12 4.10 35.98
C PHE A 83 -15.49 3.86 36.63
N GLU A 84 -15.91 2.59 36.71
CA GLU A 84 -17.15 2.22 37.37
C GLU A 84 -17.10 2.88 38.73
N GLN A 85 -18.17 3.62 39.02
CA GLN A 85 -18.38 4.33 40.27
C GLN A 85 -17.86 3.45 41.40
N GLN A 86 -16.82 3.94 42.06
CA GLN A 86 -16.33 3.41 43.31
C GLN A 86 -17.50 3.58 44.30
N THR A 87 -18.43 2.63 44.26
CA THR A 87 -19.36 2.42 45.34
C THR A 87 -18.50 1.81 46.43
N ASP A 88 -18.42 2.52 47.56
CA ASP A 88 -17.76 2.03 48.77
C ASP A 88 -18.45 0.73 49.19
N VAL A 89 -17.97 -0.38 48.66
CA VAL A 89 -18.25 -1.69 49.22
C VAL A 89 -17.36 -1.81 50.43
N GLU A 90 -17.95 -1.58 51.61
CA GLU A 90 -17.36 -1.94 52.90
C GLU A 90 -17.04 -3.44 52.85
N THR A 91 -15.82 -3.75 52.45
CA THR A 91 -15.27 -5.10 52.56
C THR A 91 -14.71 -5.20 53.97
N GLU A 92 -15.36 -5.98 54.82
CA GLU A 92 -14.82 -6.31 56.15
C GLU A 92 -13.50 -7.07 55.96
N LEU A 93 -12.39 -6.35 56.11
CA LEU A 93 -11.05 -6.91 56.00
C LEU A 93 -10.73 -7.68 57.28
N PHE A 94 -11.06 -8.97 57.30
CA PHE A 94 -10.65 -9.88 58.37
C PHE A 94 -9.17 -10.29 58.20
N ILE A 95 -8.26 -9.54 58.82
CA ILE A 95 -6.87 -9.98 59.02
C ILE A 95 -6.79 -10.73 60.36
N GLY A 96 -7.09 -12.02 60.34
CA GLY A 96 -6.96 -12.90 61.51
C GLY A 96 -7.47 -14.33 61.24
N ARG A 97 -6.93 -15.32 61.98
CA ARG A 97 -7.45 -16.70 61.96
C ARG A 97 -8.90 -16.71 62.49
N PRO A 98 -9.85 -17.38 61.82
CA PRO A 98 -11.26 -17.31 62.20
C PRO A 98 -11.49 -18.18 63.45
N GLU A 99 -11.51 -17.55 64.61
CA GLU A 99 -11.96 -18.18 65.85
C GLU A 99 -13.11 -17.40 66.46
N SER A 100 -14.07 -18.17 66.94
CA SER A 100 -15.43 -17.80 67.25
C SER A 100 -15.51 -16.80 68.42
N ALA A 101 -16.44 -15.85 68.29
CA ALA A 101 -17.04 -15.02 69.34
C ALA A 101 -16.27 -13.77 69.81
N GLY A 102 -16.89 -12.60 69.58
CA GLY A 102 -16.61 -11.37 70.33
C GLY A 102 -16.72 -10.09 69.52
N ARG A 103 -17.89 -9.46 69.50
CA ARG A 103 -18.12 -8.10 68.97
C ARG A 103 -17.28 -7.06 69.73
N THR A 104 -16.50 -6.25 69.03
CA THR A 104 -16.16 -4.90 69.51
C THR A 104 -16.09 -3.92 68.34
N ARG A 105 -17.01 -2.94 68.35
CA ARG A 105 -17.04 -1.78 67.45
C ARG A 105 -15.99 -0.78 67.93
N LEU A 106 -15.03 -0.41 67.10
CA LEU A 106 -14.20 0.77 67.33
C LEU A 106 -14.32 1.68 66.10
N LEU A 107 -14.96 2.82 66.33
CA LEU A 107 -15.04 3.93 65.37
C LEU A 107 -13.73 4.71 65.45
N LEU A 108 -12.91 4.68 64.41
CA LEU A 108 -11.81 5.61 64.25
C LEU A 108 -12.33 6.82 63.49
N ARG A 109 -12.46 7.93 64.22
CA ARG A 109 -12.46 9.28 63.65
C ARG A 109 -11.03 9.62 63.26
N ASP A 110 -10.88 10.24 62.10
CA ASP A 110 -10.02 11.42 61.88
C ASP A 110 -10.68 12.30 60.82
#